data_AF-R6DQ54-F1
#
_entry.id   AF-R6DQ54-F1
#
_cell.length_a   1.000
_cell.length_b   1.000
_cell.length_c   1.000
_cell.angle_alpha   90.00
_cell.angle_beta   90.00
_cell.angle_gamma   90.00
#
_symmetry.space_group_name_H-M   'P 1'
#
loop_
_entity.id
_entity.type
_entity.pdbx_description
1 polymer ?
#
loop_
_entity_poly.entity_id
_entity_poly.type
_entity_poly.pdbx_seq_one_letter_code
_entity_poly.pdbx_strand_id
1 'polypeptide(L)'
;MEFYSKSKALEDTSFAADEDTELVCIPWYYVQSVADDGVTLTMGSNVVFEDVDKIEESHNMIVALKSTENGITKYTVVSGAKSESKALNILERKYEKNYTGGKFTTITYQLNPEKLGKFTISYGKLKKDIEVILPGIGFYSKPEAKAKKKITVKWNKAENANKYQIAISRSKSFKSGVAIYNADANTIKKAIKLKKSGKYFVKVRAYHDFSEGIYGAWSKVKSVKVKA
;
A
#
# COMPACT_ATOMS: atom_id res chain seq x y z
N MET A 1 -7.72 -25.32 -28.75
CA MET A 1 -8.91 -24.51 -28.42
C MET A 1 -8.37 -23.28 -27.69
N GLU A 2 -8.22 -22.17 -28.41
CA GLU A 2 -7.61 -20.95 -27.86
C GLU A 2 -8.69 -20.16 -27.11
N PHE A 3 -8.73 -20.29 -25.79
CA PHE A 3 -9.56 -19.44 -24.94
C PHE A 3 -8.86 -18.09 -24.77
N TYR A 4 -9.12 -17.15 -25.68
CA TYR A 4 -8.81 -15.73 -25.45
C TYR A 4 -10.08 -15.04 -24.93
N SER A 5 -10.36 -15.12 -23.63
CA SER A 5 -11.36 -14.21 -23.04
C SER A 5 -10.70 -12.85 -22.84
N LYS A 6 -10.99 -11.91 -23.74
CA LYS A 6 -10.70 -10.49 -23.50
C LYS A 6 -11.73 -9.99 -22.51
N SER A 7 -11.31 -9.36 -21.41
CA SER A 7 -12.28 -8.63 -20.60
C SER A 7 -12.79 -7.43 -21.37
N LYS A 8 -14.11 -7.35 -21.59
CA LYS A 8 -14.74 -6.15 -22.15
C LYS A 8 -14.94 -5.15 -21.02
N ALA A 9 -13.99 -4.23 -20.88
CA ALA A 9 -14.16 -3.15 -19.90
C ALA A 9 -15.34 -2.27 -20.29
N LEU A 10 -16.15 -1.88 -19.30
CA LEU A 10 -17.27 -0.98 -19.52
C LEU A 10 -16.76 0.46 -19.69
N GLU A 11 -16.92 1.02 -20.89
CA GLU A 11 -16.51 2.39 -21.25
C GLU A 11 -17.58 3.44 -20.92
N ASP A 12 -18.85 3.04 -20.84
CA ASP A 12 -19.99 3.95 -20.74
C ASP A 12 -20.31 4.36 -19.30
N THR A 13 -19.91 5.58 -18.94
CA THR A 13 -20.19 6.20 -17.64
C THR A 13 -21.65 6.66 -17.45
N SER A 14 -22.51 6.54 -18.47
CA SER A 14 -23.95 6.82 -18.38
C SER A 14 -24.77 5.63 -17.85
N PHE A 15 -24.09 4.53 -17.49
CA PHE A 15 -24.68 3.37 -16.85
C PHE A 15 -25.53 3.76 -15.62
N ALA A 16 -26.80 3.39 -15.64
CA ALA A 16 -27.68 3.50 -14.49
C ALA A 16 -27.29 2.39 -13.51
N ALA A 17 -26.42 2.72 -12.57
CA ALA A 17 -26.09 1.82 -11.46
C ALA A 17 -27.38 1.52 -10.69
N ASP A 18 -27.77 0.24 -10.63
CA ASP A 18 -28.83 -0.22 -9.73
C ASP A 18 -28.44 0.07 -8.27
N GLU A 19 -29.40 0.17 -7.35
CA GLU A 19 -29.17 0.56 -5.95
C GLU A 19 -28.08 -0.28 -5.24
N ASP A 20 -27.89 -1.53 -5.68
CA ASP A 20 -26.93 -2.48 -5.10
C ASP A 20 -25.56 -2.54 -5.82
N THR A 21 -25.29 -1.62 -6.75
CA THR A 21 -24.02 -1.57 -7.48
C THR A 21 -22.99 -0.68 -6.77
N GLU A 22 -21.84 -1.24 -6.42
CA GLU A 22 -20.73 -0.51 -5.78
C GLU A 22 -19.46 -0.49 -6.63
N LEU A 23 -18.69 0.60 -6.55
CA LEU A 23 -17.37 0.69 -7.16
C LEU A 23 -16.33 0.08 -6.22
N VAL A 24 -15.56 -0.90 -6.70
CA VAL A 24 -14.54 -1.59 -5.91
C VAL A 24 -13.17 -1.55 -6.58
N CYS A 25 -12.13 -1.68 -5.76
CA CYS A 25 -10.75 -1.79 -6.21
C CYS A 25 -10.16 -3.11 -5.70
N ILE A 26 -9.74 -3.97 -6.62
CA ILE A 26 -9.32 -5.34 -6.35
C ILE A 26 -7.86 -5.50 -6.79
N PRO A 27 -6.93 -5.89 -5.90
CA PRO A 27 -5.57 -6.17 -6.34
C PRO A 27 -5.52 -7.25 -7.41
N TRP A 28 -4.83 -6.97 -8.52
CA TRP A 28 -4.80 -7.82 -9.71
C TRP A 28 -4.35 -9.28 -9.43
N TYR A 29 -3.53 -9.47 -8.38
CA TYR A 29 -3.01 -10.78 -8.01
C TYR A 29 -4.07 -11.70 -7.40
N TYR A 30 -5.18 -11.17 -6.87
CA TYR A 30 -6.28 -11.97 -6.33
C TYR A 30 -7.19 -12.64 -7.36
N VAL A 31 -7.12 -12.22 -8.64
CA VAL A 31 -7.96 -12.83 -9.69
C VAL A 31 -7.52 -14.26 -9.98
N GLN A 32 -8.41 -15.24 -9.80
CA GLN A 32 -8.12 -16.66 -10.03
C GLN A 32 -8.64 -17.17 -11.38
N SER A 33 -9.81 -16.73 -11.83
CA SER A 33 -10.31 -16.98 -13.19
C SER A 33 -11.25 -15.86 -13.64
N VAL A 34 -11.42 -15.74 -14.96
CA VAL A 34 -12.38 -14.85 -15.61
C VAL A 34 -13.40 -15.73 -16.32
N ALA A 35 -14.68 -15.47 -16.12
CA ALA A 35 -15.76 -16.15 -16.82
C ALA A 35 -15.74 -15.85 -18.32
N ASP A 36 -16.51 -16.61 -19.09
CA ASP A 36 -16.55 -16.54 -20.56
C ASP A 36 -17.06 -15.19 -21.10
N ASP A 37 -17.78 -14.42 -20.27
CA ASP A 37 -18.18 -13.04 -20.58
C ASP A 37 -17.00 -12.05 -20.57
N GLY A 38 -15.82 -12.50 -20.12
CA GLY A 38 -14.61 -11.71 -19.95
C GLY A 38 -14.69 -10.71 -18.79
N VAL A 39 -15.84 -10.58 -18.15
CA VAL A 39 -16.16 -9.49 -17.24
C VAL A 39 -16.13 -10.02 -15.80
N THR A 40 -16.74 -11.18 -15.57
CA THR A 40 -16.97 -11.74 -14.24
C THR A 40 -15.73 -12.47 -13.72
N LEU A 41 -15.20 -12.02 -12.59
CA LEU A 41 -14.11 -12.70 -11.89
C LEU A 41 -14.69 -13.76 -10.95
N THR A 42 -14.36 -15.03 -11.15
CA THR A 42 -14.74 -16.09 -10.20
C THR A 42 -13.66 -16.17 -9.12
N MET A 43 -14.08 -15.97 -7.88
CA MET A 43 -13.19 -15.87 -6.73
C MET A 43 -13.32 -17.13 -5.87
N GLY A 44 -12.20 -17.63 -5.33
CA GLY A 44 -12.19 -18.86 -4.54
C GLY A 44 -13.13 -18.80 -3.32
N SER A 45 -13.70 -19.94 -2.96
CA SER A 45 -14.78 -20.13 -1.97
C SER A 45 -14.46 -19.73 -0.51
N ASN A 46 -13.30 -19.15 -0.23
CA ASN A 46 -12.85 -18.71 1.10
C ASN A 46 -12.24 -17.29 1.10
N VAL A 47 -12.46 -16.49 0.06
CA VAL A 47 -11.94 -15.12 0.02
C VAL A 47 -12.96 -14.19 0.69
N VAL A 48 -12.75 -13.94 1.98
CA VAL A 48 -13.32 -12.76 2.63
C VAL A 48 -12.63 -11.55 2.00
N PHE A 49 -13.35 -10.89 1.10
CA PHE A 49 -12.93 -9.60 0.55
C PHE A 49 -13.00 -8.57 1.66
N GLU A 50 -11.86 -8.25 2.25
CA GLU A 50 -11.69 -6.89 2.69
C GLU A 50 -11.43 -6.09 1.42
N ASP A 51 -12.45 -5.34 0.98
CA ASP A 51 -12.24 -4.22 0.07
C ASP A 51 -10.94 -3.53 0.45
N VAL A 52 -10.02 -3.39 -0.51
CA VAL A 52 -8.73 -2.78 -0.21
C VAL A 52 -8.93 -1.27 -0.16
N ASP A 53 -9.50 -0.83 0.96
CA ASP A 53 -9.64 0.57 1.35
C ASP A 53 -8.28 1.13 1.78
N LYS A 54 -7.23 0.31 1.85
CA LYS A 54 -5.89 0.69 2.27
C LYS A 54 -4.83 0.15 1.34
N ILE A 55 -4.07 1.02 0.70
CA ILE A 55 -2.88 0.63 -0.07
C ILE A 55 -1.62 1.17 0.60
N GLU A 56 -0.63 0.28 0.73
CA GLU A 56 0.68 0.63 1.30
C GLU A 56 1.67 1.11 0.24
N GLU A 57 1.35 0.89 -1.04
CA GLU A 57 2.24 1.12 -2.18
C GLU A 57 1.55 1.24 -3.52
N SER A 58 2.35 1.45 -4.58
CA SER A 58 1.86 1.38 -5.96
C SER A 58 1.39 -0.03 -6.29
N HIS A 59 0.10 -0.18 -6.57
CA HIS A 59 -0.50 -1.46 -6.93
C HIS A 59 -1.18 -1.37 -8.29
N ASN A 60 -1.08 -2.45 -9.08
CA ASN A 60 -1.99 -2.66 -10.19
C ASN A 60 -3.30 -3.19 -9.62
N MET A 61 -4.35 -2.38 -9.71
CA MET A 61 -5.67 -2.68 -9.18
C MET A 61 -6.64 -2.83 -10.34
N ILE A 62 -7.55 -3.78 -10.25
CA ILE A 62 -8.73 -3.82 -11.11
C ILE A 62 -9.77 -2.91 -10.45
N VAL A 63 -10.23 -1.89 -11.16
CA VAL A 63 -11.39 -1.11 -10.75
C VAL A 63 -12.60 -1.75 -11.42
N ALA A 64 -13.61 -2.09 -10.64
CA ALA A 64 -14.78 -2.83 -11.12
C ALA A 64 -16.05 -2.36 -10.43
N LEU A 65 -17.19 -2.60 -11.08
CA LEU A 65 -18.50 -2.56 -10.46
C LEU A 65 -18.77 -3.92 -9.83
N LYS A 66 -19.09 -3.95 -8.55
CA LYS A 66 -19.59 -5.14 -7.86
C LYS A 66 -21.11 -5.04 -7.77
N SER A 67 -21.80 -6.07 -8.22
CA SER A 67 -23.24 -6.22 -8.09
C SER A 67 -23.58 -7.62 -7.62
N THR A 68 -24.70 -7.79 -6.92
CA THR A 68 -25.16 -9.12 -6.49
C THR A 68 -26.57 -9.36 -7.00
N GLU A 69 -26.75 -10.44 -7.75
CA GLU A 69 -28.03 -10.80 -8.36
C GLU A 69 -28.30 -12.28 -8.08
N ASN A 70 -29.44 -12.62 -7.46
CA ASN A 70 -29.82 -14.00 -7.13
C ASN A 70 -28.74 -14.78 -6.33
N GLY A 71 -28.02 -14.10 -5.44
CA GLY A 71 -26.95 -14.69 -4.63
C GLY A 71 -25.61 -14.87 -5.37
N ILE A 72 -25.52 -14.42 -6.62
CA ILE A 72 -24.28 -14.44 -7.42
C ILE A 72 -23.71 -13.03 -7.44
N THR A 73 -22.53 -12.85 -6.85
CA THR A 73 -21.77 -11.61 -6.96
C THR A 73 -21.00 -11.57 -8.27
N LYS A 74 -21.26 -10.53 -9.07
CA LYS A 74 -20.57 -10.24 -10.33
C LYS A 74 -19.65 -9.05 -10.11
N TYR A 75 -18.49 -9.10 -10.77
CA TYR A 75 -17.54 -8.00 -10.84
C TYR A 75 -17.42 -7.59 -12.30
N THR A 76 -17.58 -6.32 -12.62
CA THR A 76 -17.49 -5.80 -13.99
C THR A 76 -16.37 -4.79 -14.09
N VAL A 77 -15.29 -5.16 -14.78
CA VAL A 77 -14.14 -4.27 -15.01
C VAL A 77 -14.59 -3.02 -15.77
N VAL A 78 -14.16 -1.85 -15.31
CA VAL A 78 -14.45 -0.56 -15.96
C VAL A 78 -13.19 0.02 -16.60
N SER A 79 -13.37 0.82 -17.65
CA SER A 79 -12.35 1.72 -18.20
C SER A 79 -12.73 3.18 -17.91
N GLY A 80 -11.78 4.11 -17.91
CA GLY A 80 -12.05 5.54 -17.67
C GLY A 80 -12.37 5.95 -16.23
N ALA A 81 -12.05 5.13 -15.22
CA ALA A 81 -12.06 5.57 -13.82
C ALA A 81 -11.11 6.78 -13.60
N LYS A 82 -11.51 7.73 -12.77
CA LYS A 82 -10.78 8.99 -12.54
C LYS A 82 -10.46 9.17 -11.07
N SER A 83 -9.28 9.73 -10.79
CA SER A 83 -8.97 10.22 -9.45
C SER A 83 -9.55 11.62 -9.28
N GLU A 84 -10.26 11.85 -8.18
CA GLU A 84 -10.71 13.20 -7.81
C GLU A 84 -9.55 14.05 -7.25
N SER A 85 -8.40 13.44 -6.99
CA SER A 85 -7.21 14.11 -6.44
C SER A 85 -6.01 13.98 -7.36
N LYS A 86 -5.36 15.12 -7.64
CA LYS A 86 -4.07 15.13 -8.35
C LYS A 86 -2.95 14.41 -7.59
N ALA A 87 -3.14 14.15 -6.29
CA ALA A 87 -2.17 13.43 -5.48
C ALA A 87 -2.26 11.90 -5.60
N LEU A 88 -3.23 11.37 -6.36
CA LEU A 88 -3.30 9.96 -6.72
C LEU A 88 -3.36 9.85 -8.24
N ASN A 89 -2.27 9.37 -8.84
CA ASN A 89 -2.23 9.12 -10.27
C ASN A 89 -2.84 7.75 -10.58
N ILE A 90 -3.69 7.72 -11.59
CA ILE A 90 -4.34 6.52 -12.11
C ILE A 90 -3.88 6.33 -13.54
N LEU A 91 -3.15 5.24 -13.79
CA LEU A 91 -2.71 4.88 -15.14
C LEU A 91 -3.41 3.60 -15.56
N GLU A 92 -4.30 3.70 -16.54
CA GLU A 92 -4.96 2.56 -17.16
C GLU A 92 -3.97 1.77 -18.03
N ARG A 93 -3.95 0.45 -17.86
CA ARG A 93 -3.00 -0.45 -18.51
C ARG A 93 -3.66 -1.77 -18.86
N LYS A 94 -3.28 -2.34 -20.02
CA LYS A 94 -3.64 -3.71 -20.37
C LYS A 94 -2.62 -4.69 -19.81
N TYR A 95 -3.10 -5.71 -19.12
CA TYR A 95 -2.28 -6.77 -18.52
C TYR A 95 -2.76 -8.15 -18.96
N GLU A 96 -1.81 -9.02 -19.27
CA GLU A 96 -2.05 -10.45 -19.53
C GLU A 96 -1.66 -11.28 -18.30
N LYS A 97 -2.54 -12.20 -17.88
CA LYS A 97 -2.28 -13.13 -16.77
C LYS A 97 -2.57 -14.57 -17.18
N ASN A 98 -1.67 -15.47 -16.80
CA ASN A 98 -1.87 -16.91 -16.88
C ASN A 98 -2.69 -17.37 -15.66
N TYR A 99 -3.66 -18.24 -15.89
CA TYR A 99 -4.46 -18.85 -14.83
C TYR A 99 -4.83 -20.29 -15.17
N THR A 100 -5.37 -21.01 -14.19
CA THR A 100 -5.90 -22.35 -14.39
C THR A 100 -7.12 -22.27 -15.32
N GLY A 101 -6.93 -22.60 -16.59
CA GLY A 101 -7.95 -22.47 -17.64
C GLY A 101 -7.51 -21.69 -18.88
N GLY A 102 -6.37 -20.98 -18.84
CA GLY A 102 -5.81 -20.31 -20.01
C GLY A 102 -5.12 -18.98 -19.69
N LYS A 103 -5.23 -18.04 -20.63
CA LYS A 103 -4.73 -16.68 -20.50
C LYS A 103 -5.87 -15.70 -20.68
N PHE A 104 -5.90 -14.64 -19.87
CA PHE A 104 -6.83 -13.53 -20.09
C PHE A 104 -6.07 -12.21 -20.16
N THR A 105 -6.64 -11.26 -20.89
CA THR A 105 -6.19 -9.86 -20.90
C THR A 105 -7.23 -9.02 -20.20
N THR A 106 -6.80 -8.19 -19.24
CA THR A 106 -7.68 -7.25 -18.55
C THR A 106 -7.11 -5.84 -18.46
N ILE A 107 -7.96 -4.89 -18.11
CA ILE A 107 -7.59 -3.53 -17.76
C ILE A 107 -7.30 -3.48 -16.26
N THR A 108 -6.12 -2.99 -15.91
CA THR A 108 -5.78 -2.62 -14.54
C THR A 108 -5.41 -1.15 -14.50
N TYR A 109 -5.56 -0.58 -13.32
CA TYR A 109 -5.15 0.75 -12.95
C TYR A 109 -3.94 0.64 -12.05
N GLN A 110 -2.82 1.18 -12.51
CA GLN A 110 -1.71 1.45 -11.61
C GLN A 110 -2.07 2.68 -10.77
N LEU A 111 -2.36 2.44 -9.50
CA LEU A 111 -2.57 3.49 -8.52
C LEU A 111 -1.20 3.92 -7.98
N ASN A 112 -0.75 5.11 -8.33
CA ASN A 112 0.52 5.66 -7.85
C ASN A 112 0.26 6.90 -6.99
N PRO A 113 0.29 6.75 -5.65
CA PRO A 113 0.05 7.87 -4.76
C PRO A 113 1.27 8.77 -4.64
N GLU A 114 1.07 10.06 -4.89
CA GLU A 114 2.04 11.13 -4.61
C GLU A 114 1.90 11.65 -3.17
N LYS A 115 0.78 11.37 -2.49
CA LYS A 115 0.57 11.71 -1.07
C LYS A 115 -0.10 10.58 -0.30
N LEU A 116 0.03 10.60 1.04
CA LEU A 116 -0.78 9.76 1.95
C LEU A 116 -2.09 10.44 2.27
N GLY A 117 -3.05 9.64 2.72
CA GLY A 117 -4.37 10.09 3.11
C GLY A 117 -5.45 9.36 2.33
N LYS A 118 -6.68 9.83 2.49
CA LYS A 118 -7.83 9.28 1.78
C LYS A 118 -7.99 9.99 0.45
N PHE A 119 -8.14 9.21 -0.61
CA PHE A 119 -8.35 9.67 -1.97
C PHE A 119 -9.54 8.95 -2.56
N THR A 120 -10.27 9.62 -3.44
CA THR A 120 -11.47 9.07 -4.04
C THR A 120 -11.22 8.75 -5.50
N ILE A 121 -11.51 7.51 -5.87
CA ILE A 121 -11.67 7.09 -7.26
C ILE A 121 -13.14 7.23 -7.61
N SER A 122 -13.41 7.73 -8.80
CA SER A 122 -14.76 7.92 -9.33
C SER A 122 -14.94 7.20 -10.66
N TYR A 123 -16.15 6.71 -10.89
CA TYR A 123 -16.62 6.20 -12.17
C TYR A 123 -18.10 6.57 -12.34
N GLY A 124 -18.41 7.46 -13.27
CA GLY A 124 -19.73 8.09 -13.35
C GLY A 124 -20.08 8.80 -12.04
N LYS A 125 -21.19 8.41 -11.41
CA LYS A 125 -21.62 8.92 -10.09
C LYS A 125 -21.09 8.12 -8.90
N LEU A 126 -20.50 6.95 -9.16
CA LEU A 126 -19.99 6.07 -8.12
C LEU A 126 -18.62 6.53 -7.64
N LYS A 127 -18.34 6.29 -6.36
CA LYS A 127 -17.11 6.68 -5.69
C LYS A 127 -16.60 5.55 -4.82
N LYS A 128 -15.28 5.40 -4.75
CA LYS A 128 -14.59 4.51 -3.81
C LYS A 128 -13.44 5.26 -3.18
N ASP A 129 -13.44 5.33 -1.87
CA ASP A 129 -12.33 5.89 -1.11
C ASP A 129 -11.23 4.84 -0.94
N ILE A 130 -9.99 5.28 -1.14
CA ILE A 130 -8.78 4.52 -0.90
C ILE A 130 -7.90 5.36 0.02
N GLU A 131 -7.53 4.80 1.15
CA GLU A 131 -6.56 5.34 2.07
C GLU A 131 -5.16 4.86 1.68
N VAL A 132 -4.28 5.78 1.34
CA VAL A 132 -2.86 5.47 1.15
C VAL A 132 -2.16 5.71 2.46
N ILE A 133 -1.50 4.68 2.99
CA ILE A 133 -0.73 4.73 4.22
C ILE A 133 0.70 4.23 4.00
N LEU A 134 1.66 4.72 4.78
CA LEU A 134 2.99 4.09 4.84
C LEU A 134 2.97 2.98 5.90
N PRO A 135 3.53 1.80 5.61
CA PRO A 135 3.52 0.71 6.57
C PRO A 135 4.28 1.09 7.84
N GLY A 136 3.76 0.62 8.97
CA GLY A 136 4.49 0.66 10.22
C GLY A 136 5.72 -0.24 10.14
N ILE A 137 6.93 0.31 10.26
CA ILE A 137 8.14 -0.50 10.16
C ILE A 137 8.56 -1.11 11.50
N GLY A 138 9.12 -2.32 11.44
CA GLY A 138 9.66 -3.04 12.59
C GLY A 138 11.19 -2.92 12.70
N PHE A 139 11.70 -3.21 13.91
CA PHE A 139 13.12 -3.48 14.09
C PHE A 139 13.43 -4.89 13.57
N TYR A 140 14.47 -5.04 12.74
CA TYR A 140 14.97 -6.35 12.33
C TYR A 140 15.60 -7.08 13.53
N SER A 141 16.32 -6.34 14.35
CA SER A 141 16.89 -6.84 15.60
C SER A 141 16.84 -5.76 16.69
N LYS A 142 16.97 -6.17 17.95
CA LYS A 142 17.12 -5.22 19.06
C LYS A 142 18.31 -4.28 18.77
N PRO A 143 18.21 -2.97 19.06
CA PRO A 143 19.34 -2.06 18.93
C PRO A 143 20.53 -2.51 19.79
N GLU A 144 21.74 -2.43 19.24
CA GLU A 144 22.96 -2.94 19.86
C GLU A 144 23.90 -1.79 20.24
N ALA A 145 24.60 -1.90 21.37
CA ALA A 145 25.62 -0.94 21.80
C ALA A 145 26.94 -1.65 22.11
N LYS A 146 27.60 -2.16 21.05
CA LYS A 146 28.86 -2.91 21.16
C LYS A 146 30.09 -2.02 21.32
N ALA A 147 30.02 -0.77 20.88
CA ALA A 147 31.13 0.18 20.94
C ALA A 147 30.80 1.36 21.87
N LYS A 148 31.86 1.96 22.44
CA LYS A 148 31.79 3.10 23.35
C LYS A 148 30.95 4.23 22.76
N LYS A 149 29.90 4.63 23.51
CA LYS A 149 28.97 5.71 23.12
C LYS A 149 28.43 5.57 21.69
N LYS A 150 28.25 4.35 21.20
CA LYS A 150 27.77 4.09 19.83
C LYS A 150 26.68 3.04 19.84
N ILE A 151 25.61 3.31 19.12
CA ILE A 151 24.54 2.34 18.90
C ILE A 151 24.46 1.95 17.43
N THR A 152 24.08 0.71 17.17
CA THR A 152 23.73 0.22 15.83
C THR A 152 22.26 -0.12 15.83
N VAL A 153 21.53 0.50 14.93
CA VAL A 153 20.09 0.28 14.74
C VAL A 153 19.88 -0.42 13.40
N LYS A 154 19.07 -1.48 13.40
CA LYS A 154 18.70 -2.26 12.21
C LYS A 154 17.19 -2.39 12.13
N TRP A 155 16.61 -2.20 10.95
CA TRP A 155 15.17 -2.24 10.73
C TRP A 155 14.82 -3.03 9.48
N ASN A 156 13.57 -3.47 9.40
CA ASN A 156 13.05 -4.12 8.20
C ASN A 156 12.93 -3.08 7.09
N LYS A 157 13.27 -3.46 5.85
CA LYS A 157 13.04 -2.62 4.69
C LYS A 157 11.53 -2.42 4.53
N ALA A 158 11.09 -1.18 4.36
CA ALA A 158 9.77 -0.88 3.81
C ALA A 158 9.92 -0.76 2.29
N GLU A 159 9.04 -1.43 1.56
CA GLU A 159 9.16 -1.57 0.10
C GLU A 159 9.16 -0.22 -0.63
N ASN A 160 8.51 0.82 -0.06
CA ASN A 160 8.40 2.15 -0.69
C ASN A 160 9.02 3.28 0.11
N ALA A 161 9.73 2.98 1.20
CA ALA A 161 10.42 4.04 1.93
C ALA A 161 11.48 4.69 1.02
N ASN A 162 11.32 5.97 0.68
CA ASN A 162 12.41 6.75 0.07
C ASN A 162 13.52 7.02 1.09
N LYS A 163 13.15 7.19 2.36
CA LYS A 163 14.06 7.46 3.46
C LYS A 163 13.50 6.87 4.76
N TYR A 164 14.35 6.83 5.78
CA TYR A 164 13.99 6.43 7.13
C TYR A 164 14.39 7.50 8.13
N GLN A 165 13.62 7.58 9.21
CA GLN A 165 13.96 8.37 10.38
C GLN A 165 14.15 7.47 11.59
N ILE A 166 15.26 7.69 12.28
CA ILE A 166 15.56 7.08 13.57
C ILE A 166 15.44 8.18 14.62
N ALA A 167 14.47 8.04 15.52
CA ALA A 167 14.37 8.88 16.70
C ALA A 167 15.04 8.20 17.89
N ILE A 168 15.89 8.93 18.60
CA ILE A 168 16.58 8.47 19.80
C ILE A 168 16.32 9.46 20.92
N SER A 169 15.92 8.97 22.09
CA SER A 169 15.76 9.79 23.30
C SER A 169 16.18 9.02 24.54
N ARG A 170 16.46 9.74 25.64
CA ARG A 170 16.58 9.14 26.98
C ARG A 170 15.21 9.00 27.67
N SER A 171 14.16 9.62 27.12
CA SER A 171 12.78 9.50 27.56
C SER A 171 12.01 8.49 26.70
N LYS A 172 11.37 7.51 27.32
CA LYS A 172 10.57 6.47 26.60
C LYS A 172 9.41 7.06 25.81
N SER A 173 8.88 8.19 26.26
CA SER A 173 7.76 8.89 25.62
C SER A 173 8.18 9.76 24.44
N PHE A 174 9.50 9.98 24.22
CA PHE A 174 10.01 10.90 23.21
C PHE A 174 9.48 12.35 23.32
N LYS A 175 9.05 12.77 24.52
CA LYS A 175 8.60 14.16 24.76
C LYS A 175 9.74 15.19 24.87
N SER A 176 10.98 14.75 25.13
CA SER A 176 12.13 15.63 25.31
C SER A 176 13.44 14.96 24.86
N GLY A 177 14.44 15.79 24.52
CA GLY A 177 15.79 15.33 24.17
C GLY A 177 15.82 14.34 23.00
N VAL A 178 14.93 14.52 22.01
CA VAL A 178 14.84 13.66 20.83
C VAL A 178 15.88 14.10 19.81
N ALA A 179 16.76 13.18 19.43
CA ALA A 179 17.64 13.34 18.28
C ALA A 179 17.06 12.54 17.10
N ILE A 180 16.97 13.18 15.93
CA ILE A 180 16.52 12.57 14.68
C ILE A 180 17.71 12.32 13.77
N TYR A 181 17.77 11.12 13.21
CA TYR A 181 18.76 10.74 12.21
C TYR A 181 18.05 10.21 10.97
N ASN A 182 18.39 10.74 9.80
CA ASN A 182 17.84 10.28 8.53
C ASN A 182 18.71 9.18 7.91
N ALA A 183 18.13 8.29 7.12
CA ALA A 183 18.84 7.28 6.33
C ALA A 183 18.13 7.11 4.98
N ASP A 184 18.86 6.75 3.94
CA ASP A 184 18.29 6.60 2.58
C ASP A 184 17.53 5.29 2.41
N ALA A 185 16.73 5.18 1.34
CA ALA A 185 15.86 4.04 1.02
C ALA A 185 16.51 2.65 1.15
N ASN A 186 17.77 2.54 0.73
CA ASN A 186 18.51 1.28 0.71
C ASN A 186 19.28 1.02 2.01
N THR A 187 19.31 1.98 2.93
CA THR A 187 19.97 1.83 4.23
C THR A 187 18.99 1.22 5.23
N ILE A 188 19.23 -0.03 5.62
CA ILE A 188 18.46 -0.74 6.66
C ILE A 188 19.21 -0.86 7.99
N LYS A 189 20.40 -0.25 8.07
CA LYS A 189 21.29 -0.28 9.23
C LYS A 189 22.01 1.05 9.37
N LYS A 190 21.97 1.65 10.56
CA LYS A 190 22.73 2.88 10.85
C LYS A 190 23.44 2.80 12.19
N ALA A 191 24.70 3.19 12.17
CA ALA A 191 25.51 3.34 13.37
C ALA A 191 25.53 4.81 13.80
N ILE A 192 25.24 5.08 15.07
CA ILE A 192 24.99 6.42 15.60
C ILE A 192 25.86 6.64 16.84
N LYS A 193 26.67 7.70 16.79
CA LYS A 193 27.49 8.14 17.93
C LYS A 193 26.65 9.03 18.85
N LEU A 194 26.72 8.76 20.15
CA LEU A 194 25.95 9.44 21.18
C LEU A 194 26.87 10.29 22.06
N LYS A 195 26.32 11.37 22.62
CA LYS A 195 27.07 12.28 23.49
C LYS A 195 27.39 11.67 24.85
N LYS A 196 26.49 10.84 25.38
CA LYS A 196 26.56 10.25 26.73
C LYS A 196 26.29 8.75 26.70
N SER A 197 26.80 8.02 27.68
CA SER A 197 26.43 6.63 27.96
C SER A 197 25.11 6.56 28.75
N GLY A 198 24.58 5.35 28.96
CA GLY A 198 23.34 5.12 29.69
C GLY A 198 22.21 4.54 28.84
N LYS A 199 21.00 4.55 29.37
CA LYS A 199 19.82 3.97 28.71
C LYS A 199 19.24 4.95 27.68
N TYR A 200 18.92 4.42 26.51
CA TYR A 200 18.27 5.13 25.41
C TYR A 200 17.06 4.33 24.91
N PHE A 201 16.11 5.04 24.33
CA PHE A 201 14.96 4.53 23.63
C PHE A 201 15.05 4.94 22.17
N VAL A 202 14.69 4.01 21.29
CA VAL A 202 14.81 4.12 19.85
C VAL A 202 13.48 3.73 19.21
N LYS A 203 13.06 4.50 18.21
CA LYS A 203 11.98 4.14 17.29
C LYS A 203 12.40 4.55 15.88
N VAL A 204 11.87 3.85 14.88
CA VAL A 204 12.19 4.05 13.46
C VAL A 204 10.88 4.22 12.70
N ARG A 205 10.85 5.06 11.67
CA ARG A 205 9.75 5.17 10.71
C ARG A 205 10.27 5.28 9.29
N ALA A 206 9.51 4.75 8.33
CA ALA A 206 9.66 5.08 6.92
C ALA A 206 9.14 6.49 6.66
N TYR A 207 9.71 7.18 5.69
CA TYR A 207 9.17 8.43 5.19
C TYR A 207 9.49 8.64 3.71
N HIS A 208 8.58 9.31 3.01
CA HIS A 208 8.79 9.82 1.66
C HIS A 208 9.21 11.27 1.72
N ASP A 209 10.20 11.64 0.93
CA ASP A 209 10.69 13.02 0.83
C ASP A 209 10.06 13.72 -0.38
N PHE A 210 8.72 13.70 -0.47
CA PHE A 210 7.97 14.61 -1.34
C PHE A 210 8.09 16.05 -0.80
N SER A 211 7.45 17.03 -1.44
CA SER A 211 7.56 18.46 -1.08
C SER A 211 7.24 18.79 0.38
N GLU A 212 6.45 17.96 1.08
CA GLU A 212 6.06 18.18 2.48
C GLU A 212 6.50 17.07 3.46
N GLY A 213 7.35 16.12 3.04
CA GLY A 213 7.86 15.07 3.94
C GLY A 213 6.75 14.21 4.55
N ILE A 214 6.47 13.07 3.93
CA ILE A 214 5.38 12.18 4.32
C ILE A 214 5.90 11.09 5.25
N TYR A 215 5.32 10.96 6.43
CA TYR A 215 5.84 10.07 7.47
C TYR A 215 4.91 8.90 7.78
N GLY A 216 5.45 7.69 7.77
CA GLY A 216 4.76 6.51 8.27
C GLY A 216 4.66 6.48 9.79
N ALA A 217 3.87 5.52 10.28
CA ALA A 217 3.77 5.27 11.71
C ALA A 217 5.13 4.93 12.33
N TRP A 218 5.35 5.38 13.55
CA TRP A 218 6.53 4.99 14.32
C TRP A 218 6.46 3.51 14.71
N SER A 219 7.62 2.85 14.65
CA SER A 219 7.78 1.51 15.19
C SER A 219 7.52 1.43 16.70
N LYS A 220 7.25 0.22 17.19
CA LYS A 220 7.26 -0.07 18.63
C LYS A 220 8.62 0.32 19.22
N VAL A 221 8.58 1.13 20.28
CA VAL A 221 9.78 1.62 20.97
C VAL A 221 10.64 0.46 21.50
N LYS A 222 11.94 0.49 21.22
CA LYS A 222 12.94 -0.42 21.81
C LYS A 222 13.91 0.36 22.68
N SER A 223 14.50 -0.30 23.67
CA SER A 223 15.52 0.30 24.54
C SER A 223 16.89 -0.35 24.36
N VAL A 224 17.95 0.42 24.60
CA VAL A 224 19.34 -0.05 24.59
C VAL A 224 20.15 0.63 25.69
N LYS A 225 21.05 -0.12 26.35
CA LYS A 225 21.98 0.42 27.34
C LYS A 225 23.35 0.60 26.70
N VAL A 226 23.81 1.84 26.66
CA VAL A 226 25.05 2.26 26.00
C VAL A 226 26.16 2.35 27.03
N LYS A 227 27.28 1.68 26.73
CA LYS A 227 28.46 1.67 27.60
C LYS A 227 29.32 2.92 27.41
N ALA A 228 30.02 3.27 28.49
CA ALA A 228 30.90 4.44 28.58
C ALA A 228 32.17 4.31 27.77
#